data_AF-A0A7X8I7Y8-F1
#
_entry.id   AF-A0A7X8I7Y8-F1
#
_cell.length_a   1.000
_cell.length_b   1.000
_cell.length_c   1.000
_cell.angle_alpha   90.00
_cell.angle_beta   90.00
_cell.angle_gamma   90.00
#
_symmetry.space_group_name_H-M   'P 1'
#
loop_
_entity.id
_entity.type
_entity.pdbx_description
1 polymer ?
#
loop_
_entity_poly.entity_id
_entity_poly.type
_entity_poly.pdbx_seq_one_letter_code
_entity_poly.pdbx_strand_id
1 'polypeptide(L)'
;MWSRLLNEPRAQNNEFIEILSKKGISVEKGVQTVIIGSQNGRGKNTDPTAMLSLASRLRYVMPNHLQIEKSPHELVLILSSHGQEKMDNTAWLSVVEKIISQNAGYVMAIGPTVNKVYDVPESYKIAGNCLALWQDAPGSPILRYDEMLAELAMIDGVGSMSASLLIDRVLGEFNETGPLNSLYETAVTISKMNDINEAALQLHVHPNTIRYRLRRIMEITGMNLSSPRDCRIFSQAVFFKEMRDVLRKS
;
A
#
# COMPACT_ATOMS: atom_id res chain seq x y z
N MET A 1 -6.23 -25.62 6.21
CA MET A 1 -7.10 -24.89 5.26
C MET A 1 -6.55 -23.49 4.99
N TRP A 2 -6.41 -22.63 6.00
CA TRP A 2 -5.90 -21.25 5.83
C TRP A 2 -4.44 -21.09 5.42
N SER A 3 -3.55 -21.93 5.96
CA SER A 3 -2.16 -22.01 5.50
C SER A 3 -2.06 -22.43 4.03
N ARG A 4 -3.04 -23.17 3.51
CA ARG A 4 -3.13 -23.47 2.08
C ARG A 4 -3.72 -22.32 1.29
N LEU A 5 -4.69 -21.58 1.82
CA LEU A 5 -5.31 -20.47 1.09
C LEU A 5 -4.37 -19.26 0.92
N LEU A 6 -3.56 -18.96 1.94
CA LEU A 6 -2.51 -17.93 1.86
C LEU A 6 -1.33 -18.35 0.98
N ASN A 7 -1.15 -19.65 0.70
CA ASN A 7 0.00 -20.19 -0.04
C ASN A 7 -0.37 -20.79 -1.43
N GLU A 8 -1.63 -21.13 -1.69
CA GLU A 8 -2.16 -21.82 -2.89
C GLU A 8 -3.53 -21.24 -3.31
N PRO A 9 -3.57 -20.04 -3.92
CA PRO A 9 -4.80 -19.25 -4.09
C PRO A 9 -5.84 -19.82 -5.07
N ARG A 10 -5.43 -20.66 -6.03
CA ARG A 10 -6.23 -20.92 -7.26
C ARG A 10 -7.27 -22.03 -7.14
N ALA A 11 -7.16 -22.93 -6.17
CA ALA A 11 -7.95 -24.17 -6.14
C ALA A 11 -9.29 -24.09 -5.37
N GLN A 12 -9.54 -23.05 -4.57
CA GLN A 12 -10.62 -23.04 -3.56
C GLN A 12 -11.49 -21.76 -3.54
N ASN A 13 -11.59 -21.03 -4.67
CA ASN A 13 -12.28 -19.74 -4.71
C ASN A 13 -13.75 -19.80 -4.23
N ASN A 14 -14.53 -20.81 -4.61
CA ASN A 14 -15.96 -20.85 -4.29
C ASN A 14 -16.25 -21.09 -2.81
N GLU A 15 -15.55 -22.05 -2.19
CA GLU A 15 -15.69 -22.34 -0.75
C GLU A 15 -15.29 -21.13 0.08
N PHE A 16 -14.21 -20.44 -0.32
CA PHE A 16 -13.76 -19.27 0.41
C PHE A 16 -14.69 -18.06 0.24
N ILE A 17 -15.22 -17.83 -0.97
CA ILE A 17 -16.29 -16.84 -1.19
C ILE A 17 -17.49 -17.12 -0.28
N GLU A 18 -17.89 -18.39 -0.13
CA GLU A 18 -18.99 -18.77 0.76
C GLU A 18 -18.68 -18.45 2.23
N ILE A 19 -17.46 -18.73 2.70
CA ILE A 19 -17.01 -18.38 4.05
C ILE A 19 -17.04 -16.87 4.28
N LEU A 20 -16.50 -16.09 3.33
CA LEU A 20 -16.50 -14.63 3.39
C LEU A 20 -17.95 -14.09 3.44
N SER A 21 -18.82 -14.59 2.58
CA SER A 21 -20.24 -14.22 2.53
C SER A 21 -20.97 -14.52 3.85
N LYS A 22 -20.75 -15.70 4.46
CA LYS A 22 -21.29 -16.05 5.79
C LYS A 22 -20.80 -15.12 6.91
N LYS A 23 -19.67 -14.44 6.72
CA LYS A 23 -19.12 -13.43 7.64
C LYS A 23 -19.51 -12.00 7.27
N GLY A 24 -20.40 -11.81 6.31
CA GLY A 24 -20.82 -10.49 5.84
C GLY A 24 -19.76 -9.75 5.03
N ILE A 25 -18.72 -10.45 4.55
CA ILE A 25 -17.65 -9.89 3.72
C ILE A 25 -18.05 -10.05 2.25
N SER A 26 -18.40 -8.92 1.63
CA SER A 26 -18.64 -8.81 0.20
C SER A 26 -17.33 -8.65 -0.57
N VAL A 27 -17.10 -9.56 -1.52
CA VAL A 27 -15.98 -9.49 -2.48
C VAL A 27 -16.20 -8.39 -3.52
N GLU A 28 -17.47 -8.11 -3.86
CA GLU A 28 -17.83 -7.06 -4.83
C GLU A 28 -17.44 -5.66 -4.35
N LYS A 29 -17.50 -5.43 -3.04
CA LYS A 29 -17.01 -4.18 -2.41
C LYS A 29 -15.48 -4.10 -2.33
N GLY A 30 -14.79 -5.15 -2.76
CA GLY A 30 -13.36 -5.36 -2.54
C GLY A 30 -13.09 -5.97 -1.17
N VAL A 31 -11.98 -6.71 -1.09
CA VAL A 31 -11.49 -7.38 0.12
C VAL A 31 -10.14 -6.81 0.47
N GLN A 32 -9.87 -6.60 1.76
CA GLN A 32 -8.59 -6.11 2.23
C GLN A 32 -8.09 -6.97 3.39
N THR A 33 -6.78 -7.21 3.40
CA THR A 33 -6.12 -7.90 4.50
C THR A 33 -5.49 -6.89 5.45
N VAL A 34 -5.68 -7.12 6.74
CA VAL A 34 -5.06 -6.38 7.83
C VAL A 34 -4.29 -7.36 8.70
N ILE A 35 -3.05 -7.02 9.06
CA ILE A 35 -2.22 -7.82 9.96
C ILE A 35 -2.00 -7.02 11.22
N ILE A 36 -2.29 -7.62 12.37
CA ILE A 36 -1.88 -7.09 13.68
C ILE A 36 -0.74 -7.96 14.17
N GLY A 37 0.43 -7.37 14.30
CA GLY A 37 1.65 -8.12 14.61
C GLY A 37 2.73 -7.27 15.26
N SER A 38 3.81 -7.94 15.65
CA SER A 38 5.01 -7.29 16.21
C SER A 38 6.13 -7.28 15.16
N GLN A 39 7.06 -6.30 15.27
CA GLN A 39 8.13 -5.95 14.32
C GLN A 39 8.93 -7.12 13.72
N ASN A 40 8.90 -8.31 14.31
CA ASN A 40 9.69 -9.46 13.84
C ASN A 40 8.98 -10.81 13.94
N GLY A 41 7.68 -10.87 14.29
CA GLY A 41 7.01 -12.13 14.64
C GLY A 41 7.69 -12.93 15.77
N ARG A 42 8.72 -12.35 16.43
CA ARG A 42 9.59 -12.97 17.44
C ARG A 42 9.34 -12.44 18.86
N GLY A 43 8.25 -11.72 19.08
CA GLY A 43 7.75 -11.44 20.43
C GLY A 43 8.73 -10.78 21.39
N LYS A 44 9.75 -10.05 20.89
CA LYS A 44 10.84 -9.54 21.76
C LYS A 44 10.34 -8.59 22.88
N ASN A 45 9.10 -8.12 22.82
CA ASN A 45 8.42 -7.34 23.87
C ASN A 45 6.88 -7.50 23.84
N THR A 46 6.31 -8.58 23.29
CA THR A 46 4.84 -8.73 23.21
C THR A 46 4.28 -9.87 24.05
N ASP A 47 3.18 -9.58 24.75
CA ASP A 47 2.44 -10.52 25.59
C ASP A 47 1.40 -11.29 24.74
N PRO A 48 1.53 -12.62 24.57
CA PRO A 48 0.55 -13.43 23.85
C PRO A 48 -0.89 -13.30 24.40
N THR A 49 -1.05 -13.05 25.70
CA THR A 49 -2.39 -12.88 26.30
C THR A 49 -3.03 -11.56 25.86
N ALA A 50 -2.22 -10.52 25.59
CA ALA A 50 -2.68 -9.28 25.00
C ALA A 50 -3.22 -9.51 23.58
N MET A 51 -2.59 -10.39 22.78
CA MET A 51 -3.13 -10.77 21.46
C MET A 51 -4.49 -11.47 21.58
N LEU A 52 -4.66 -12.40 22.52
CA LEU A 52 -5.94 -13.08 22.75
C LEU A 52 -7.05 -12.11 23.19
N SER A 53 -6.70 -11.15 24.06
CA SER A 53 -7.61 -10.07 24.48
C SER A 53 -8.01 -9.20 23.30
N LEU A 54 -7.04 -8.81 22.47
CA LEU A 54 -7.25 -8.00 21.26
C LEU A 54 -8.16 -8.72 20.27
N ALA A 55 -7.85 -9.98 19.94
CA ALA A 55 -8.67 -10.87 19.12
C ALA A 55 -10.12 -10.97 19.63
N SER A 56 -10.31 -11.07 20.94
CA SER A 56 -11.64 -11.16 21.53
C SER A 56 -12.42 -9.84 21.43
N ARG A 57 -11.75 -8.69 21.66
CA ARG A 57 -12.34 -7.36 21.50
C ARG A 57 -12.73 -7.07 20.06
N LEU A 58 -11.88 -7.43 19.09
CA LEU A 58 -12.16 -7.24 17.67
C LEU A 58 -13.39 -8.03 17.21
N ARG A 59 -13.54 -9.29 17.65
CA ARG A 59 -14.75 -10.09 17.39
C ARG A 59 -16.05 -9.40 17.82
N TYR A 60 -16.01 -8.62 18.90
CA TYR A 60 -17.18 -7.90 19.41
C TYR A 60 -17.43 -6.58 18.66
N VAL A 61 -16.36 -5.83 18.39
CA VAL A 61 -16.43 -4.47 17.84
C VAL A 61 -16.57 -4.46 16.32
N MET A 62 -16.03 -5.47 15.65
CA MET A 62 -16.10 -5.65 14.20
C MET A 62 -16.79 -6.98 13.91
N PRO A 63 -18.12 -7.06 13.77
CA PRO A 63 -18.78 -8.35 13.54
C PRO A 63 -18.54 -8.90 12.12
N ASN A 64 -18.29 -8.02 11.14
CA ASN A 64 -18.16 -8.37 9.73
C ASN A 64 -16.69 -8.53 9.29
N HIS A 65 -15.97 -9.41 9.99
CA HIS A 65 -14.62 -9.81 9.57
C HIS A 65 -14.38 -11.30 9.75
N LEU A 66 -13.38 -11.78 9.03
CA LEU A 66 -12.80 -13.09 9.23
C LEU A 66 -11.47 -12.91 9.94
N GLN A 67 -11.34 -13.55 11.09
CA GLN A 67 -10.14 -13.53 11.91
C GLN A 67 -9.38 -14.85 11.78
N ILE A 68 -8.06 -14.76 11.59
CA ILE A 68 -7.16 -15.92 11.50
C ILE A 68 -6.00 -15.67 12.45
N GLU A 69 -5.94 -16.45 13.52
CA GLU A 69 -4.82 -16.47 14.47
C GLU A 69 -3.68 -17.29 13.86
N LYS A 70 -2.72 -16.62 13.21
CA LYS A 70 -1.62 -17.31 12.51
C LYS A 70 -0.52 -17.75 13.48
N SER A 71 -0.26 -16.96 14.51
CA SER A 71 0.64 -17.29 15.60
C SER A 71 0.24 -16.51 16.87
N PRO A 72 0.82 -16.82 18.05
CA PRO A 72 0.59 -16.03 19.26
C PRO A 72 0.94 -14.53 19.15
N HIS A 73 1.66 -14.13 18.09
CA HIS A 73 2.08 -12.75 17.86
C HIS A 73 1.62 -12.16 16.52
N GLU A 74 0.78 -12.87 15.76
CA GLU A 74 0.29 -12.42 14.46
C GLU A 74 -1.18 -12.82 14.27
N LEU A 75 -2.01 -11.80 14.15
CA LEU A 75 -3.44 -11.91 13.86
C LEU A 75 -3.71 -11.34 12.47
N VAL A 76 -4.38 -12.10 11.63
CA VAL A 76 -4.79 -11.67 10.29
C VAL A 76 -6.28 -11.44 10.28
N LEU A 77 -6.70 -10.29 9.79
CA LEU A 77 -8.11 -9.94 9.57
C LEU A 77 -8.35 -9.79 8.07
N ILE A 78 -9.45 -10.35 7.60
CA ILE A 78 -9.94 -10.18 6.24
C ILE A 78 -11.29 -9.48 6.34
N LEU A 79 -11.39 -8.33 5.69
CA LEU A 79 -12.51 -7.40 5.78
C LEU A 79 -13.00 -7.06 4.38
N SER A 80 -14.27 -6.68 4.24
CA SER A 80 -14.67 -5.92 3.05
C SER A 80 -14.03 -4.53 3.11
N SER A 81 -13.50 -4.09 1.98
CA SER A 81 -13.21 -2.68 1.80
C SER A 81 -14.54 -1.94 1.69
N HIS A 82 -14.68 -0.81 2.37
CA HIS A 82 -15.82 0.09 2.18
C HIS A 82 -15.62 1.03 0.97
N GLY A 83 -14.75 0.64 0.03
CA GLY A 83 -14.33 1.46 -1.10
C GLY A 83 -13.25 2.47 -0.71
N GLN A 84 -12.63 3.05 -1.73
CA GLN A 84 -11.66 4.16 -1.63
C GLN A 84 -12.29 5.48 -1.12
N GLU A 85 -13.56 5.45 -0.68
CA GLU A 85 -14.19 6.59 -0.04
C GLU A 85 -13.56 6.81 1.33
N LYS A 86 -12.68 7.82 1.40
CA LYS A 86 -11.98 8.32 2.59
C LYS A 86 -12.85 8.51 3.85
N MET A 87 -14.18 8.50 3.73
CA MET A 87 -15.11 8.87 4.80
C MET A 87 -15.60 7.68 5.64
N ASP A 88 -15.85 6.50 5.05
CA ASP A 88 -16.38 5.32 5.78
C ASP A 88 -15.26 4.47 6.42
N ASN A 89 -14.02 4.60 5.92
CA ASN A 89 -12.85 3.88 6.42
C ASN A 89 -12.32 4.41 7.78
N THR A 90 -12.74 5.60 8.23
CA THR A 90 -12.17 6.23 9.43
C THR A 90 -12.76 5.69 10.74
N ALA A 91 -14.03 5.30 10.74
CA ALA A 91 -14.73 4.91 11.97
C ALA A 91 -14.14 3.64 12.58
N TRP A 92 -14.04 2.55 11.81
CA TRP A 92 -13.48 1.30 12.33
C TRP A 92 -11.97 1.42 12.59
N LEU A 93 -11.22 2.13 11.72
CA LEU A 93 -9.79 2.37 11.91
C LEU A 93 -9.52 3.07 13.23
N SER A 94 -10.27 4.14 13.57
CA SER A 94 -10.10 4.85 14.84
C SER A 94 -10.36 3.97 16.06
N VAL A 95 -11.34 3.06 15.96
CA VAL A 95 -11.65 2.13 17.05
C VAL A 95 -10.53 1.11 17.20
N VAL A 96 -10.02 0.55 16.10
CA VAL A 96 -8.93 -0.42 16.18
C VAL A 96 -7.61 0.25 16.58
N GLU A 97 -7.34 1.48 16.12
CA GLU A 97 -6.19 2.28 16.54
C GLU A 97 -6.17 2.41 18.06
N LYS A 98 -7.31 2.77 18.67
CA LYS A 98 -7.46 2.89 20.12
C LYS A 98 -7.27 1.55 20.85
N ILE A 99 -7.69 0.43 20.24
CA ILE A 99 -7.47 -0.90 20.80
C ILE A 99 -5.97 -1.23 20.76
N ILE A 100 -5.29 -0.97 19.64
CA ILE A 100 -3.87 -1.31 19.45
C ILE A 100 -2.97 -0.40 20.27
N SER A 101 -3.27 0.90 20.36
CA SER A 101 -2.48 1.86 21.14
C SER A 101 -2.44 1.52 22.64
N GLN A 102 -3.39 0.71 23.13
CA GLN A 102 -3.41 0.20 24.50
C GLN A 102 -2.54 -1.05 24.71
N ASN A 103 -2.02 -1.65 23.63
CA ASN A 103 -1.27 -2.90 23.63
C ASN A 103 0.14 -2.66 23.06
N ALA A 104 1.07 -2.28 23.92
CA ALA A 104 2.45 -2.00 23.53
C ALA A 104 3.09 -3.15 22.75
N GLY A 105 3.84 -2.82 21.69
CA GLY A 105 4.57 -3.77 20.86
C GLY A 105 3.78 -4.42 19.73
N TYR A 106 2.47 -4.14 19.60
CA TYR A 106 1.67 -4.50 18.44
C TYR A 106 1.42 -3.29 17.55
N VAL A 107 1.48 -3.51 16.24
CA VAL A 107 1.09 -2.55 15.21
C VAL A 107 0.15 -3.23 14.22
N MET A 108 -0.65 -2.43 13.54
CA MET A 108 -1.52 -2.84 12.45
C MET A 108 -0.88 -2.47 11.12
N ALA A 109 -0.78 -3.42 10.20
CA ALA A 109 -0.43 -3.19 8.82
C ALA A 109 -1.64 -3.47 7.91
N ILE A 110 -1.90 -2.57 6.97
CA ILE A 110 -3.05 -2.64 6.07
C ILE A 110 -2.53 -2.87 4.64
N GLY A 111 -2.93 -3.96 4.00
CA GLY A 111 -2.61 -4.28 2.61
C GLY A 111 -3.55 -3.58 1.62
N PRO A 112 -3.33 -3.68 0.30
CA PRO A 112 -4.24 -3.11 -0.70
C PRO A 112 -5.62 -3.78 -0.71
N THR A 113 -6.63 -3.04 -1.16
CA THR A 113 -7.92 -3.63 -1.52
C THR A 113 -7.78 -4.41 -2.83
N VAL A 114 -8.33 -5.62 -2.86
CA VAL A 114 -8.36 -6.51 -4.03
C VAL A 114 -9.80 -6.92 -4.33
N ASN A 115 -10.17 -6.94 -5.61
CA ASN A 115 -11.55 -7.21 -6.04
C ASN A 115 -11.80 -8.67 -6.38
N LYS A 116 -10.80 -9.53 -6.19
CA LYS A 116 -10.86 -10.94 -6.50
C LYS A 116 -10.24 -11.73 -5.37
N VAL A 117 -10.92 -12.81 -5.00
CA VAL A 117 -10.53 -13.64 -3.86
C VAL A 117 -9.13 -14.23 -4.02
N TYR A 118 -8.73 -14.57 -5.25
CA TYR A 118 -7.40 -15.10 -5.51
C TYR A 118 -6.26 -14.09 -5.28
N ASP A 119 -6.55 -12.80 -5.22
CA ASP A 119 -5.57 -11.72 -4.96
C ASP A 119 -5.43 -11.41 -3.46
N VAL A 120 -6.25 -12.02 -2.59
CA VAL A 120 -6.18 -11.83 -1.13
C VAL A 120 -4.79 -12.17 -0.56
N PRO A 121 -4.11 -13.24 -1.02
CA PRO A 121 -2.74 -13.52 -0.59
C PRO A 121 -1.72 -12.42 -0.95
N GLU A 122 -1.90 -11.71 -2.06
CA GLU A 122 -1.04 -10.57 -2.37
C GLU A 122 -1.34 -9.37 -1.45
N SER A 123 -2.61 -9.11 -1.12
CA SER A 123 -2.97 -8.11 -0.10
C SER A 123 -2.33 -8.44 1.25
N TYR A 124 -2.39 -9.71 1.65
CA TYR A 124 -1.74 -10.22 2.86
C TYR A 124 -0.22 -10.05 2.82
N LYS A 125 0.42 -10.45 1.72
CA LYS A 125 1.88 -10.34 1.52
C LYS A 125 2.33 -8.88 1.66
N ILE A 126 1.64 -7.94 1.03
CA ILE A 126 1.98 -6.52 1.10
C ILE A 126 1.82 -5.98 2.53
N ALA A 127 0.73 -6.33 3.23
CA ALA A 127 0.56 -5.99 4.65
C ALA A 127 1.71 -6.56 5.50
N GLY A 128 2.15 -7.78 5.22
CA GLY A 128 3.29 -8.41 5.89
C GLY A 128 4.59 -7.68 5.64
N ASN A 129 4.83 -7.25 4.40
CA ASN A 129 6.00 -6.45 4.04
C ASN A 129 6.00 -5.07 4.74
N CYS A 130 4.83 -4.43 4.90
CA CYS A 130 4.71 -3.21 5.70
C CYS A 130 5.15 -3.45 7.15
N LEU A 131 4.69 -4.54 7.77
CA LEU A 131 5.09 -4.91 9.12
C LEU A 131 6.61 -5.18 9.22
N ALA A 132 7.20 -5.82 8.21
CA ALA A 132 8.63 -6.10 8.16
C ALA A 132 9.50 -4.84 7.95
N LEU A 133 8.96 -3.84 7.25
CA LEU A 133 9.60 -2.54 7.04
C LEU A 133 9.44 -1.58 8.23
N TRP A 134 8.59 -1.92 9.19
CA TRP A 134 8.35 -1.08 10.36
C TRP A 134 9.62 -0.90 11.18
N GLN A 135 10.02 0.35 11.38
CA GLN A 135 11.07 0.73 12.31
C GLN A 135 10.39 1.31 13.55
N ASP A 136 10.60 0.68 14.71
CA ASP A 136 10.05 1.07 16.01
C ASP A 136 10.40 2.54 16.32
N ALA A 137 9.51 3.43 15.89
CA ALA A 137 9.65 4.87 15.92
C ALA A 137 8.36 5.48 16.47
N PRO A 138 8.43 6.62 17.18
CA PRO A 138 7.25 7.29 17.70
C PRO A 138 6.34 7.70 16.53
N GLY A 139 5.17 7.07 16.42
CA GLY A 139 4.24 7.22 15.31
C GLY A 139 2.90 6.50 15.55
N SER A 140 1.96 6.62 14.59
CA SER A 140 0.70 5.87 14.65
C SER A 140 1.00 4.37 14.63
N PRO A 141 0.27 3.54 15.40
CA PRO A 141 0.41 2.09 15.34
C PRO A 141 -0.15 1.49 14.04
N ILE A 142 -0.51 2.32 13.05
CA ILE A 142 -1.07 1.90 11.75
C ILE A 142 -0.04 2.14 10.64
N LEU A 143 0.26 1.08 9.90
CA LEU A 143 1.14 1.06 8.74
C LEU A 143 0.28 0.85 7.50
N ARG A 144 0.25 1.85 6.63
CA ARG A 144 -0.52 1.76 5.39
C ARG A 144 0.39 1.45 4.22
N TYR A 145 0.02 0.46 3.41
CA TYR A 145 0.79 0.10 2.20
C TYR A 145 1.00 1.29 1.26
N ASP A 146 0.01 2.18 1.17
CA ASP A 146 0.00 3.29 0.23
C ASP A 146 1.01 4.40 0.60
N GLU A 147 1.54 4.40 1.83
CA GLU A 147 2.61 5.28 2.30
C GLU A 147 4.02 4.69 2.04
N MET A 148 4.11 3.41 1.69
CA MET A 148 5.37 2.64 1.58
C MET A 148 5.57 2.01 0.20
N LEU A 149 4.79 2.42 -0.80
CA LEU A 149 4.76 1.78 -2.12
C LEU A 149 6.14 1.72 -2.81
N ALA A 150 6.97 2.73 -2.61
CA ALA A 150 8.33 2.78 -3.14
C ALA A 150 9.20 1.65 -2.59
N GLU A 151 9.23 1.50 -1.27
CA GLU A 151 9.98 0.47 -0.56
C GLU A 151 9.40 -0.93 -0.86
N LEU A 152 8.08 -1.07 -0.88
CA LEU A 152 7.38 -2.31 -1.21
C LEU A 152 7.67 -2.78 -2.63
N ALA A 153 7.61 -1.87 -3.62
CA ALA A 153 7.90 -2.21 -5.01
C ALA A 153 9.35 -2.68 -5.19
N MET A 154 10.30 -2.09 -4.46
CA MET A 154 11.71 -2.53 -4.47
C MET A 154 11.88 -3.95 -3.90
N ILE A 155 11.12 -4.31 -2.86
CA ILE A 155 11.14 -5.67 -2.30
C ILE A 155 10.49 -6.68 -3.25
N ASP A 156 9.34 -6.34 -3.81
CA ASP A 156 8.52 -7.28 -4.58
C ASP A 156 8.93 -7.39 -6.05
N GLY A 157 9.65 -6.40 -6.58
CA GLY A 157 10.16 -6.39 -7.96
C GLY A 157 9.14 -5.88 -8.99
N VAL A 158 9.59 -5.81 -10.25
CA VAL A 158 8.93 -5.08 -11.35
C VAL A 158 7.55 -5.61 -11.72
N GLY A 159 7.33 -6.93 -11.67
CA GLY A 159 6.06 -7.57 -12.03
C GLY A 159 5.01 -7.56 -10.93
N SER A 160 5.29 -6.93 -9.79
CA SER A 160 4.44 -7.02 -8.59
C SER A 160 3.24 -6.08 -8.61
N MET A 161 2.25 -6.38 -7.75
CA MET A 161 1.15 -5.46 -7.47
C MET A 161 1.66 -4.17 -6.81
N SER A 162 2.64 -4.24 -5.91
CA SER A 162 3.27 -3.07 -5.28
C SER A 162 3.86 -2.10 -6.31
N ALA A 163 4.58 -2.62 -7.32
CA ALA A 163 5.11 -1.82 -8.41
C ALA A 163 4.00 -1.21 -9.28
N SER A 164 2.93 -1.96 -9.56
CA SER A 164 1.79 -1.44 -10.31
C SER A 164 1.06 -0.32 -9.56
N LEU A 165 0.81 -0.50 -8.26
CA LEU A 165 0.20 0.52 -7.40
C LEU A 165 1.08 1.78 -7.26
N LEU A 166 2.41 1.62 -7.19
CA LEU A 166 3.34 2.74 -7.20
C LEU A 166 3.24 3.53 -8.51
N ILE A 167 3.27 2.83 -9.65
CA ILE A 167 3.14 3.46 -10.98
C ILE A 167 1.82 4.21 -11.07
N ASP A 168 0.70 3.58 -10.71
CA ASP A 168 -0.62 4.19 -10.81
C ASP A 168 -0.74 5.41 -9.90
N ARG A 169 -0.23 5.33 -8.66
CA ARG A 169 -0.26 6.46 -7.71
C ARG A 169 0.56 7.66 -8.18
N VAL A 170 1.73 7.41 -8.76
CA VAL A 170 2.70 8.47 -9.07
C VAL A 170 2.50 9.01 -10.49
N LEU A 171 2.17 8.13 -11.43
CA LEU A 171 2.12 8.45 -12.85
C LEU A 171 0.69 8.48 -13.40
N GLY A 172 -0.33 8.03 -12.65
CA GLY A 172 -1.71 7.93 -13.14
C GLY A 172 -2.36 9.26 -13.52
N GLU A 173 -1.97 10.36 -12.85
CA GLU A 173 -2.43 11.72 -13.19
C GLU A 173 -1.75 12.31 -14.43
N PHE A 174 -0.65 11.70 -14.89
CA PHE A 174 0.07 12.16 -16.06
C PHE A 174 -0.48 11.49 -17.33
N ASN A 175 -1.30 12.22 -18.08
CA ASN A 175 -1.77 11.76 -19.38
C ASN A 175 -0.64 11.90 -20.43
N GLU A 176 -0.19 10.77 -20.98
CA GLU A 176 0.82 10.72 -22.07
C GLU A 176 0.31 11.39 -23.36
N THR A 177 -1.01 11.48 -23.54
CA THR A 177 -1.66 12.07 -24.71
C THR A 177 -2.56 13.24 -24.30
N GLY A 178 -1.98 14.43 -24.19
CA GLY A 178 -2.75 15.63 -23.85
C GLY A 178 -1.91 16.84 -23.42
N PRO A 179 -2.57 17.92 -22.96
CA PRO A 179 -1.90 19.15 -22.51
C PRO A 179 -0.93 18.94 -21.32
N LEU A 180 -1.03 17.81 -20.62
CA LEU A 180 -0.17 17.44 -19.49
C LEU A 180 1.13 16.74 -19.91
N ASN A 181 1.31 16.38 -21.20
CA ASN A 181 2.51 15.68 -21.65
C ASN A 181 3.80 16.47 -21.36
N SER A 182 3.77 17.79 -21.56
CA SER A 182 4.93 18.64 -21.25
C SER A 182 5.26 18.71 -19.75
N LEU A 183 4.29 18.46 -18.87
CA LEU A 183 4.53 18.35 -17.43
C LEU A 183 5.16 17.01 -17.11
N TYR A 184 4.68 15.92 -17.70
CA TYR A 184 5.28 14.59 -17.56
C TYR A 184 6.74 14.59 -18.02
N GLU A 185 7.01 15.12 -19.21
CA GLU A 185 8.36 15.24 -19.76
C GLU A 185 9.27 16.06 -18.83
N THR A 186 8.76 17.18 -18.29
CA THR A 186 9.50 17.99 -17.31
C THR A 186 9.79 17.21 -16.02
N ALA A 187 8.82 16.44 -15.52
CA ALA A 187 8.96 15.62 -14.33
C ALA A 187 10.04 14.54 -14.52
N VAL A 188 9.99 13.80 -15.63
CA VAL A 188 10.97 12.76 -15.98
C VAL A 188 12.37 13.34 -16.16
N THR A 189 12.51 14.48 -16.83
CA THR A 189 13.81 15.14 -16.99
C THR A 189 14.38 15.60 -15.65
N ILE A 190 13.58 16.26 -14.81
CA ILE A 190 14.01 16.69 -13.48
C ILE A 190 14.41 15.51 -12.62
N SER A 191 13.69 14.39 -12.70
CA SER A 191 13.99 13.20 -11.91
C SER A 191 15.30 12.50 -12.32
N LYS A 192 15.78 12.74 -13.55
CA LYS A 192 17.05 12.23 -14.07
C LYS A 192 18.23 13.18 -13.80
N MET A 193 18.01 14.49 -13.89
CA MET A 193 19.08 15.50 -13.79
C MET A 193 19.27 16.06 -12.38
N ASN A 194 18.18 16.18 -11.62
CA ASN A 194 18.15 16.84 -10.32
C ASN A 194 18.67 18.31 -10.33
N ASP A 195 18.65 18.97 -11.50
CA ASP A 195 18.99 20.39 -11.68
C ASP A 195 18.03 21.08 -12.66
N ILE A 196 17.60 22.30 -12.31
CA ILE A 196 16.61 23.07 -13.10
C ILE A 196 17.23 23.62 -14.38
N ASN A 197 18.48 24.08 -14.35
CA ASN A 197 19.14 24.68 -15.51
C ASN A 197 19.48 23.62 -16.55
N GLU A 198 19.98 22.46 -16.12
CA GLU A 198 20.20 21.31 -17.01
C GLU A 198 18.89 20.83 -17.64
N ALA A 199 17.83 20.72 -16.84
CA ALA A 199 16.50 20.36 -17.34
C ALA A 199 15.96 21.39 -18.36
N ALA A 200 16.14 22.68 -18.11
CA ALA A 200 15.74 23.73 -19.04
C ALA A 200 16.53 23.64 -20.37
N LEU A 201 17.83 23.35 -20.28
CA LEU A 201 18.69 23.17 -21.45
C LEU A 201 18.24 21.96 -22.27
N GLN A 202 17.97 20.82 -21.62
CA GLN A 202 17.52 19.60 -22.28
C GLN A 202 16.15 19.76 -22.96
N LEU A 203 15.23 20.46 -22.31
CA LEU A 203 13.87 20.66 -22.82
C LEU A 203 13.73 21.90 -23.71
N HIS A 204 14.82 22.60 -23.98
CA HIS A 204 14.85 23.84 -24.76
C HIS A 204 13.84 24.89 -24.28
N VAL A 205 13.74 25.08 -22.96
CA VAL A 205 12.88 26.09 -22.33
C VAL A 205 13.66 26.95 -21.35
N HIS A 206 13.07 28.09 -20.96
CA HIS A 206 13.65 28.93 -19.92
C HIS A 206 13.52 28.26 -18.52
N PRO A 207 14.49 28.43 -17.59
CA PRO A 207 14.38 27.89 -16.22
C PRO A 207 13.10 28.28 -15.46
N ASN A 208 12.53 29.46 -15.75
CA ASN A 208 11.24 29.87 -15.18
C ASN A 208 10.07 28.99 -15.64
N THR A 209 10.12 28.49 -16.88
CA THR A 209 9.13 27.55 -17.39
C THR A 209 9.19 26.23 -16.61
N ILE A 210 10.40 25.75 -16.31
CA ILE A 210 10.58 24.56 -15.45
C ILE A 210 9.98 24.80 -14.06
N ARG A 211 10.31 25.92 -13.40
CA ARG A 211 9.74 26.26 -12.08
C ARG A 211 8.21 26.35 -12.11
N TYR A 212 7.65 26.95 -13.16
CA TYR A 212 6.21 27.01 -13.37
C TYR A 212 5.59 25.62 -13.51
N ARG A 213 6.18 24.76 -14.35
CA ARG A 213 5.71 23.38 -14.55
C ARG A 213 5.83 22.54 -13.28
N LEU A 214 6.91 22.68 -12.51
CA LEU A 214 7.08 22.01 -11.22
C LEU A 214 6.00 22.42 -10.20
N ARG A 215 5.67 23.72 -10.14
CA ARG A 215 4.55 24.19 -9.32
C ARG A 215 3.23 23.57 -9.78
N ARG A 216 3.00 23.53 -11.09
CA ARG A 216 1.77 22.95 -11.66
C ARG A 216 1.66 21.44 -11.42
N ILE A 217 2.78 20.71 -11.48
CA ILE A 217 2.84 19.29 -11.12
C ILE A 217 2.40 19.12 -9.66
N MET A 218 2.97 19.90 -8.74
CA MET A 218 2.57 19.85 -7.32
C MET A 218 1.09 20.17 -7.11
N GLU A 219 0.52 21.13 -7.85
CA GLU A 219 -0.92 21.45 -7.79
C GLU A 219 -1.83 20.31 -8.25
N ILE A 220 -1.40 19.53 -9.24
CA ILE A 220 -2.19 18.44 -9.83
C ILE A 220 -2.02 17.14 -9.03
N THR A 221 -0.78 16.76 -8.74
CA THR A 221 -0.44 15.45 -8.18
C THR A 221 -0.21 15.49 -6.67
N GLY A 222 -0.02 16.69 -6.10
CA GLY A 222 0.43 16.85 -4.72
C GLY A 222 1.92 16.58 -4.50
N MET A 223 2.67 16.15 -5.52
CA MET A 223 4.10 15.82 -5.39
C MET A 223 4.99 17.03 -5.62
N ASN A 224 5.92 17.28 -4.69
CA ASN A 224 6.91 18.33 -4.83
C ASN A 224 8.21 17.75 -5.39
N LEU A 225 8.38 17.76 -6.72
CA LEU A 225 9.60 17.23 -7.35
C LEU A 225 10.88 18.06 -7.10
N SER A 226 10.79 19.20 -6.40
CA SER A 226 11.97 19.88 -5.83
C SER A 226 12.42 19.27 -4.49
N SER A 227 11.59 18.44 -3.86
CA SER A 227 11.95 17.64 -2.69
C SER A 227 12.73 16.39 -3.11
N PRO A 228 13.90 16.10 -2.51
CA PRO A 228 14.64 14.87 -2.79
C PRO A 228 13.82 13.60 -2.58
N ARG A 229 12.91 13.60 -1.59
CA ARG A 229 12.05 12.43 -1.28
C ARG A 229 11.09 12.12 -2.42
N ASP A 230 10.32 13.12 -2.85
CA ASP A 230 9.29 12.93 -3.87
C ASP A 230 9.91 12.70 -5.24
N CYS A 231 11.02 13.39 -5.54
CA CYS A 231 11.82 13.18 -6.74
C CYS A 231 12.33 11.73 -6.83
N ARG A 232 12.85 11.18 -5.71
CA ARG A 232 13.26 9.76 -5.63
C ARG A 232 12.10 8.79 -5.89
N ILE A 233 10.95 9.01 -5.25
CA ILE A 233 9.74 8.18 -5.44
C ILE A 233 9.28 8.23 -6.89
N PHE A 234 9.30 9.43 -7.51
CA PHE A 234 8.96 9.62 -8.91
C PHE A 234 9.91 8.84 -9.83
N SER A 235 11.22 8.98 -9.64
CA SER A 235 12.22 8.24 -10.41
C SER A 235 12.06 6.73 -10.30
N GLN A 236 11.71 6.21 -9.12
CA GLN A 236 11.43 4.79 -8.93
C GLN A 236 10.20 4.33 -9.72
N ALA A 237 9.11 5.11 -9.68
CA ALA A 237 7.91 4.77 -10.44
C ALA A 237 8.18 4.75 -11.96
N VAL A 238 8.93 5.73 -12.48
CA VAL A 238 9.36 5.76 -13.88
C VAL A 238 10.21 4.53 -14.23
N PHE A 239 11.18 4.19 -13.39
CA PHE A 239 12.00 2.98 -13.57
C PHE A 239 11.16 1.71 -13.64
N PHE A 240 10.23 1.52 -12.70
CA PHE A 240 9.33 0.36 -12.71
C PHE A 240 8.45 0.31 -13.95
N LYS A 241 7.95 1.45 -14.42
CA LYS A 241 7.18 1.55 -15.67
C LYS A 241 8.02 1.13 -16.88
N GLU A 242 9.21 1.73 -17.04
CA GLU A 242 10.13 1.43 -18.15
C GLU A 242 10.53 -0.05 -18.17
N MET A 243 10.90 -0.62 -17.02
CA MET A 243 11.27 -2.05 -16.93
C MET A 243 10.09 -2.98 -17.24
N ARG A 244 8.88 -2.65 -16.79
CA ARG A 244 7.68 -3.43 -17.10
C ARG A 244 7.39 -3.42 -18.60
N ASP A 245 7.60 -2.29 -19.27
CA ASP A 245 7.40 -2.17 -20.72
C ASP A 245 8.45 -2.95 -21.51
N VAL A 246 9.69 -3.04 -21.03
CA VAL A 246 10.74 -3.90 -21.60
C VAL A 246 10.38 -5.38 -21.47
N LEU A 247 9.97 -5.81 -20.28
CA LEU A 247 9.62 -7.21 -20.00
C LEU A 247 8.38 -7.68 -20.78
N ARG A 248 7.46 -6.78 -21.13
CA ARG A 248 6.28 -7.10 -21.96
C ARG A 248 6.59 -7.27 -23.44
N LYS A 249 7.71 -6.71 -23.92
CA LYS A 249 8.13 -6.78 -25.33
C LYS A 249 9.07 -7.95 -25.63
N SER A 250 9.56 -8.62 -24.58
CA SER A 250 10.48 -9.77 -24.66
C SER A 250 9.69 -11.07 -24.61
#